data_AF-A0A2T5CAE9-F1
#
_entry.id   AF-A0A2T5CAE9-F1
#
_cell.length_a   1.000
_cell.length_b   1.000
_cell.length_c   1.000
_cell.angle_alpha   90.00
_cell.angle_beta   90.00
_cell.angle_gamma   90.00
#
_symmetry.space_group_name_H-M   'P 1'
#
loop_
_entity.id
_entity.type
_entity.pdbx_description
1 polymer ?
#
loop_
_entity_poly.entity_id
_entity_poly.type
_entity_poly.pdbx_seq_one_letter_code
_entity_poly.pdbx_strand_id
1 'polypeptide(L)'
;RPTRLELETQFVHSSEFRLVHGEIIRRLLANGVTVYNNIALLSGINDSPEEMKRICYNCRQIGIELQNLYVAGLPVQEEWNRDRPVEATTVIDLATHLRRHESGREVPLYVVRTLLGDADFNLNARIVVANADHVLMRLLCVTKKAMRDIDPDFDWPEGVTEQDGHPVVPVRGLTARTNRDFFMRG
;
A
#
# COMPACT_ATOMS: atom_id res chain seq x y z
N ARG A 1 -10.05 17.02 -27.01
CA ARG A 1 -9.98 15.55 -27.20
C ARG A 1 -10.27 14.93 -25.85
N PRO A 2 -11.17 13.95 -25.67
CA PRO A 2 -11.36 13.37 -24.36
C PRO A 2 -10.11 12.57 -23.99
N THR A 3 -9.61 12.82 -22.79
CA THR A 3 -8.60 12.02 -22.10
C THR A 3 -9.21 10.69 -21.67
N ARG A 4 -8.38 9.64 -21.57
CA ARG A 4 -8.79 8.33 -21.04
C ARG A 4 -9.39 8.52 -19.64
N LEU A 5 -10.52 7.87 -19.37
CA LEU A 5 -11.13 7.82 -18.04
C LEU A 5 -10.78 6.49 -17.38
N GLU A 6 -10.39 6.56 -16.13
CA GLU A 6 -10.10 5.43 -15.26
C GLU A 6 -10.88 5.60 -13.95
N LEU A 7 -11.27 4.50 -13.32
CA LEU A 7 -12.01 4.49 -12.06
C LEU A 7 -11.25 3.68 -11.03
N GLU A 8 -11.02 4.25 -9.86
CA GLU A 8 -10.47 3.53 -8.71
C GLU A 8 -11.58 3.09 -7.75
N THR A 9 -11.41 1.89 -7.21
CA THR A 9 -12.28 1.29 -6.20
C THR A 9 -11.46 0.82 -5.01
N GLN A 10 -12.13 0.54 -3.90
CA GLN A 10 -11.50 0.06 -2.67
C GLN A 10 -12.35 -1.07 -2.06
N PHE A 11 -12.32 -2.22 -2.73
CA PHE A 11 -12.83 -3.47 -2.16
C PHE A 11 -11.79 -4.04 -1.21
N VAL A 12 -12.13 -4.12 0.08
CA VAL A 12 -11.23 -4.56 1.15
C VAL A 12 -11.52 -5.98 1.63
N HIS A 13 -12.69 -6.56 1.31
CA HIS A 13 -13.02 -7.94 1.70
C HIS A 13 -13.79 -8.68 0.59
N SER A 14 -13.59 -9.99 0.47
CA SER A 14 -14.18 -10.79 -0.62
C SER A 14 -15.72 -10.83 -0.59
N SER A 15 -16.34 -10.61 0.58
CA SER A 15 -17.80 -10.54 0.71
C SER A 15 -18.42 -9.28 0.10
N GLU A 16 -17.62 -8.26 -0.20
CA GLU A 16 -18.11 -7.02 -0.80
C GLU A 16 -18.43 -7.20 -2.28
N PHE A 17 -17.90 -8.24 -2.92
CA PHE A 17 -18.14 -8.52 -4.32
C PHE A 17 -19.53 -9.11 -4.52
N ARG A 18 -20.42 -8.31 -5.12
CA ARG A 18 -21.81 -8.67 -5.41
C ARG A 18 -22.05 -8.71 -6.92
N LEU A 19 -23.08 -9.44 -7.35
CA LEU A 19 -23.46 -9.55 -8.76
C LEU A 19 -23.63 -8.19 -9.46
N VAL A 20 -24.20 -7.21 -8.73
CA VAL A 20 -24.38 -5.84 -9.24
C VAL A 20 -23.06 -5.15 -9.58
N HIS A 21 -21.97 -5.44 -8.86
CA HIS A 21 -20.66 -4.85 -9.16
C HIS A 21 -20.13 -5.39 -10.49
N GLY A 22 -20.29 -6.69 -10.76
CA GLY A 22 -19.90 -7.29 -12.04
C GLY A 22 -20.66 -6.71 -13.23
N GLU A 23 -21.94 -6.38 -13.07
CA GLU A 23 -22.72 -5.72 -14.13
C GLU A 23 -22.22 -4.29 -14.40
N ILE A 24 -22.02 -3.50 -13.35
CA ILE A 24 -21.55 -2.11 -13.46
C ILE A 24 -20.17 -2.08 -14.12
N ILE A 25 -19.24 -2.93 -13.67
CA ILE A 25 -17.87 -2.93 -14.19
C ILE A 25 -17.82 -3.39 -15.64
N ARG A 26 -18.62 -4.39 -16.04
CA ARG A 26 -18.72 -4.78 -17.45
C ARG A 26 -19.18 -3.61 -18.33
N ARG A 27 -20.13 -2.80 -17.86
CA ARG A 27 -20.59 -1.61 -18.59
C ARG A 27 -19.49 -0.54 -18.68
N LEU A 28 -18.72 -0.32 -17.61
CA LEU A 28 -17.58 0.60 -17.61
C LEU A 28 -16.51 0.17 -18.60
N LEU A 29 -16.09 -1.10 -18.55
CA LEU A 29 -15.11 -1.68 -19.46
C LEU A 29 -15.57 -1.62 -20.92
N ALA A 30 -16.86 -1.89 -21.20
CA ALA A 30 -17.43 -1.76 -22.54
C ALA A 30 -17.40 -0.33 -23.10
N ASN A 31 -17.29 0.67 -22.22
CA ASN A 31 -17.11 2.09 -22.59
C ASN A 31 -15.65 2.54 -22.52
N GLY A 32 -14.69 1.60 -22.41
CA GLY A 32 -13.26 1.90 -22.38
C GLY A 32 -12.76 2.48 -21.05
N VAL A 33 -13.55 2.38 -19.98
CA VAL A 33 -13.14 2.82 -18.64
C VAL A 33 -12.47 1.65 -17.92
N THR A 34 -11.16 1.75 -17.68
CA THR A 34 -10.44 0.78 -16.85
C THR A 34 -10.79 0.99 -15.39
N VAL A 35 -11.01 -0.11 -14.66
CA VAL A 35 -11.33 -0.08 -13.23
C VAL A 35 -10.21 -0.73 -12.44
N TYR A 36 -9.71 -0.01 -11.44
CA TYR A 36 -8.65 -0.47 -10.54
C TYR A 36 -9.19 -0.73 -9.14
N ASN A 37 -8.54 -1.65 -8.41
CA ASN A 37 -8.71 -1.77 -6.96
C ASN A 37 -7.42 -1.36 -6.25
N ASN A 38 -7.56 -0.45 -5.29
CA ASN A 38 -6.52 0.00 -4.38
C ASN A 38 -6.91 -0.46 -2.97
N ILE A 39 -6.34 -1.57 -2.52
CA ILE A 39 -6.72 -2.23 -1.26
C ILE A 39 -6.02 -1.56 -0.08
N ALA A 40 -6.77 -1.25 0.97
CA ALA A 40 -6.19 -0.96 2.29
C ALA A 40 -6.03 -2.27 3.07
N LEU A 41 -4.81 -2.56 3.54
CA LEU A 41 -4.54 -3.72 4.39
C LEU A 41 -5.01 -3.42 5.82
N LEU A 42 -6.00 -4.16 6.30
CA LEU A 42 -6.66 -3.96 7.58
C LEU A 42 -6.53 -5.22 8.43
N SER A 43 -5.96 -5.08 9.63
CA SER A 43 -5.65 -6.23 10.47
C SER A 43 -6.91 -6.96 10.92
N GLY A 44 -6.90 -8.29 10.78
CA GLY A 44 -8.01 -9.18 11.07
C GLY A 44 -9.15 -9.14 10.05
N ILE A 45 -9.03 -8.36 8.97
CA ILE A 45 -10.03 -8.33 7.88
C ILE A 45 -9.48 -9.01 6.63
N ASN A 46 -8.36 -8.52 6.10
CA ASN A 46 -7.81 -8.97 4.81
C ASN A 46 -6.29 -9.22 4.85
N ASP A 47 -5.74 -9.38 6.05
CA ASP A 47 -4.32 -9.65 6.31
C ASP A 47 -3.96 -11.14 6.31
N SER A 48 -4.84 -11.99 5.76
CA SER A 48 -4.57 -13.41 5.52
C SER A 48 -4.35 -13.72 4.03
N PRO A 49 -3.44 -14.64 3.68
CA PRO A 49 -3.24 -15.06 2.30
C PRO A 49 -4.51 -15.58 1.62
N GLU A 50 -5.33 -16.33 2.35
CA GLU A 50 -6.56 -16.92 1.84
C GLU A 50 -7.58 -15.85 1.46
N GLU A 51 -7.74 -14.82 2.29
CA GLU A 51 -8.68 -13.74 2.02
C GLU A 51 -8.19 -12.84 0.89
N MET A 52 -6.91 -12.47 0.91
CA MET A 52 -6.31 -11.70 -0.18
C MET A 52 -6.43 -12.42 -1.53
N LYS A 53 -6.23 -13.74 -1.55
CA LYS A 53 -6.44 -14.56 -2.75
C LYS A 53 -7.89 -14.50 -3.26
N ARG A 54 -8.88 -14.54 -2.37
CA ARG A 54 -10.29 -14.40 -2.76
C ARG A 54 -10.58 -13.03 -3.35
N ILE A 55 -10.00 -11.97 -2.79
CA ILE A 55 -10.14 -10.61 -3.33
C ILE A 55 -9.53 -10.54 -4.74
N CYS A 56 -8.30 -11.03 -4.93
CA CYS A 56 -7.64 -11.10 -6.24
C CYS A 56 -8.49 -11.87 -7.26
N TYR A 57 -8.96 -13.06 -6.87
CA TYR A 57 -9.82 -13.89 -7.70
C TYR A 57 -11.10 -13.15 -8.12
N ASN A 58 -11.78 -12.51 -7.17
CA ASN A 58 -13.03 -11.78 -7.43
C ASN A 58 -12.80 -10.56 -8.33
N CYS A 59 -11.74 -9.78 -8.10
CA CYS A 59 -11.35 -8.67 -8.98
C CYS A 59 -11.21 -9.17 -10.42
N ARG A 60 -10.46 -10.26 -10.62
CA ARG A 60 -10.26 -10.89 -11.93
C ARG A 60 -11.56 -11.36 -12.57
N GLN A 61 -12.47 -11.96 -11.80
CA GLN A 61 -13.75 -12.45 -12.34
C GLN A 61 -14.61 -11.33 -12.93
N ILE A 62 -14.53 -10.12 -12.38
CA ILE A 62 -15.34 -8.98 -12.83
C ILE A 62 -14.57 -7.95 -13.66
N GLY A 63 -13.27 -8.17 -13.90
CA GLY A 63 -12.43 -7.31 -14.73
C GLY A 63 -11.90 -6.07 -14.02
N ILE A 64 -11.71 -6.13 -12.70
CA ILE A 64 -10.95 -5.11 -11.95
C ILE A 64 -9.47 -5.48 -11.96
N GLU A 65 -8.61 -4.51 -12.27
CA GLU A 65 -7.16 -4.63 -12.14
C GLU A 65 -6.72 -4.29 -10.73
N LEU A 66 -6.02 -5.21 -10.07
CA LEU A 66 -5.46 -4.95 -8.75
C LEU A 66 -4.14 -4.17 -8.91
N GLN A 67 -4.11 -2.93 -8.41
CA GLN A 67 -2.99 -2.02 -8.65
C GLN A 67 -2.11 -1.88 -7.41
N ASN A 68 -2.68 -1.38 -6.31
CA ASN A 68 -1.94 -1.15 -5.07
C ASN A 68 -2.56 -1.92 -3.90
N LEU A 69 -1.68 -2.44 -3.04
CA LEU A 69 -1.98 -2.84 -1.68
C LEU A 69 -1.29 -1.84 -0.74
N TYR A 70 -2.07 -0.92 -0.18
CA TYR A 70 -1.60 0.00 0.85
C TYR A 70 -1.39 -0.77 2.14
N VAL A 71 -0.14 -0.92 2.54
CA VAL A 71 0.23 -1.66 3.74
C VAL A 71 0.00 -0.83 5.01
N ALA A 72 0.11 0.50 4.89
CA ALA A 72 -0.10 1.45 5.97
C ALA A 72 -0.22 2.91 5.47
N GLY A 73 -0.64 3.80 6.37
CA GLY A 73 -0.63 5.25 6.19
C GLY A 73 -1.91 5.87 5.61
N LEU A 74 -2.90 5.06 5.22
CA LEU A 74 -4.22 5.60 4.87
C LEU A 74 -5.01 5.98 6.14
N PRO A 75 -5.87 7.02 6.12
CA PRO A 75 -6.66 7.42 7.29
C PRO A 75 -7.46 6.27 7.92
N VAL A 76 -8.07 5.39 7.11
CA VAL A 76 -8.80 4.21 7.60
C VAL A 76 -7.90 3.23 8.35
N GLN A 77 -6.62 3.13 7.96
CA GLN A 77 -5.63 2.27 8.64
C GLN A 77 -5.13 2.93 9.93
N GLU A 78 -4.97 4.25 9.96
CA GLU A 78 -4.60 4.97 11.19
C GLU A 78 -5.65 4.82 12.29
N GLU A 79 -6.92 4.67 11.91
CA GLU A 79 -7.99 4.38 12.85
C GLU A 79 -8.06 2.89 13.19
N TRP A 80 -8.21 2.02 12.19
CA TRP A 80 -8.46 0.59 12.40
C TRP A 80 -7.24 -0.17 12.94
N ASN A 81 -6.04 0.08 12.40
CA ASN A 81 -4.81 -0.62 12.78
C ASN A 81 -4.11 0.01 13.99
N ARG A 82 -4.65 1.06 14.61
CA ARG A 82 -4.03 1.77 15.75
C ARG A 82 -3.65 0.82 16.89
N ASP A 83 -4.63 0.02 17.33
CA ASP A 83 -4.47 -0.93 18.44
C ASP A 83 -4.15 -2.35 17.96
N ARG A 84 -4.08 -2.54 16.63
CA ARG A 84 -3.82 -3.81 15.94
C ARG A 84 -2.92 -3.59 14.73
N PRO A 85 -1.68 -3.10 14.94
CA PRO A 85 -0.78 -2.81 13.84
C PRO A 85 -0.47 -4.09 13.07
N VAL A 86 -0.45 -3.99 11.74
CA VAL A 86 -0.06 -5.12 10.89
C VAL A 86 1.44 -5.38 11.11
N GLU A 87 1.84 -6.63 11.24
CA GLU A 87 3.26 -6.99 11.29
C GLU A 87 3.85 -6.96 9.87
N ALA A 88 5.02 -6.37 9.71
CA ALA A 88 5.73 -6.28 8.43
C ALA A 88 5.99 -7.66 7.81
N THR A 89 6.17 -8.71 8.62
CA THR A 89 6.30 -10.10 8.13
C THR A 89 5.03 -10.56 7.43
N THR A 90 3.84 -10.19 7.91
CA THR A 90 2.56 -10.52 7.26
C THR A 90 2.51 -9.98 5.84
N VAL A 91 3.02 -8.76 5.61
CA VAL A 91 3.11 -8.18 4.27
C VAL A 91 4.03 -9.00 3.36
N ILE A 92 5.17 -9.46 3.87
CA ILE A 92 6.10 -10.32 3.12
C ILE A 92 5.47 -11.69 2.82
N ASP A 93 4.72 -12.25 3.76
CA ASP A 93 4.04 -13.54 3.59
C ASP A 93 2.93 -13.44 2.53
N LEU A 94 2.12 -12.38 2.56
CA LEU A 94 1.14 -12.07 1.52
C LEU A 94 1.82 -11.94 0.16
N ALA A 95 2.89 -11.16 0.07
CA ALA A 95 3.63 -10.96 -1.17
C ALA A 95 4.23 -12.26 -1.72
N THR A 96 4.77 -13.09 -0.84
CA THR A 96 5.32 -14.39 -1.19
C THR A 96 4.22 -15.33 -1.70
N HIS A 97 3.07 -15.36 -1.03
CA HIS A 97 1.95 -16.22 -1.40
C HIS A 97 1.38 -15.81 -2.76
N LEU A 98 1.08 -14.53 -2.96
CA LEU A 98 0.53 -14.02 -4.22
C LEU A 98 1.47 -14.27 -5.39
N ARG A 99 2.77 -14.01 -5.25
CA ARG A 99 3.76 -14.29 -6.32
C ARG A 99 3.89 -15.77 -6.67
N ARG A 100 3.58 -16.68 -5.75
CA ARG A 100 3.63 -18.13 -6.00
C ARG A 100 2.39 -18.65 -6.73
N HIS A 101 1.25 -17.99 -6.59
CA HIS A 101 -0.05 -18.55 -6.99
C HIS A 101 -0.84 -17.72 -8.00
N GLU A 102 -0.58 -16.41 -8.10
CA GLU A 102 -1.26 -15.51 -9.02
C GLU A 102 -0.38 -15.24 -10.26
N SER A 103 -1.00 -14.77 -11.34
CA SER A 103 -0.25 -14.33 -12.54
C SER A 103 0.67 -13.17 -12.18
N GLY A 104 1.82 -13.06 -12.87
CA GLY A 104 2.74 -11.93 -12.65
C GLY A 104 2.12 -10.55 -12.91
N ARG A 105 1.00 -10.48 -13.67
CA ARG A 105 0.20 -9.26 -13.89
C ARG A 105 -0.82 -8.97 -12.78
N GLU A 106 -0.92 -9.84 -11.78
CA GLU A 106 -1.94 -9.82 -10.72
C GLU A 106 -1.32 -9.58 -9.33
N VAL A 107 -0.03 -9.28 -9.27
CA VAL A 107 0.68 -8.94 -8.03
C VAL A 107 0.63 -7.42 -7.84
N PRO A 108 0.00 -6.90 -6.76
CA PRO A 108 -0.05 -5.46 -6.51
C PRO A 108 1.33 -4.89 -6.18
N LEU A 109 1.45 -3.58 -6.33
CA LEU A 109 2.49 -2.81 -5.64
C LEU A 109 2.16 -2.73 -4.15
N TYR A 110 3.15 -2.96 -3.30
CA TYR A 110 3.02 -2.84 -1.84
C TYR A 110 3.42 -1.42 -1.46
N VAL A 111 2.45 -0.61 -1.08
CA VAL A 111 2.62 0.85 -0.96
C VAL A 111 2.44 1.28 0.48
N VAL A 112 3.25 2.23 0.93
CA VAL A 112 3.03 2.99 2.17
C VAL A 112 2.66 4.41 1.78
N ARG A 113 1.53 4.91 2.29
CA ARG A 113 1.17 6.32 2.21
C ARG A 113 1.98 7.09 3.25
N THR A 114 2.67 8.15 2.86
CA THR A 114 3.41 9.03 3.78
C THR A 114 2.99 10.49 3.59
N LEU A 115 3.41 11.35 4.52
CA LEU A 115 3.25 12.80 4.39
C LEU A 115 3.98 13.39 3.17
N LEU A 116 4.99 12.69 2.64
CA LEU A 116 5.76 13.09 1.45
C LEU A 116 5.28 12.40 0.16
N GLY A 117 4.15 11.68 0.22
CA GLY A 117 3.61 10.91 -0.90
C GLY A 117 3.73 9.39 -0.69
N ASP A 118 3.37 8.65 -1.73
CA ASP A 118 3.39 7.19 -1.71
C ASP A 118 4.80 6.66 -1.96
N ALA A 119 5.15 5.58 -1.27
CA ALA A 119 6.45 4.92 -1.40
C ALA A 119 6.29 3.39 -1.41
N ASP A 120 7.20 2.70 -2.08
CA ASP A 120 7.21 1.25 -2.20
C ASP A 120 7.77 0.60 -0.92
N PHE A 121 6.92 -0.16 -0.25
CA PHE A 121 7.25 -0.87 0.97
C PHE A 121 8.44 -1.81 0.75
N ASN A 122 9.48 -1.64 1.57
CA ASN A 122 10.68 -2.48 1.56
C ASN A 122 11.42 -2.49 0.20
N LEU A 123 11.23 -1.46 -0.64
CA LEU A 123 12.03 -1.18 -1.82
C LEU A 123 12.70 0.19 -1.69
N ASN A 124 11.92 1.27 -1.72
CA ASN A 124 12.38 2.64 -1.54
C ASN A 124 11.91 3.28 -0.22
N ALA A 125 11.00 2.64 0.52
CA ALA A 125 10.73 2.93 1.93
C ALA A 125 11.30 1.83 2.81
N ARG A 126 12.33 2.14 3.61
CA ARG A 126 13.02 1.18 4.49
C ARG A 126 12.71 1.46 5.94
N ILE A 127 12.36 0.42 6.69
CA ILE A 127 12.15 0.53 8.15
C ILE A 127 13.51 0.78 8.81
N VAL A 128 13.62 1.88 9.55
CA VAL A 128 14.84 2.24 10.31
C VAL A 128 14.61 2.24 11.83
N VAL A 129 13.35 2.28 12.26
CA VAL A 129 12.94 2.06 13.66
C VAL A 129 11.62 1.33 13.66
N ALA A 130 11.47 0.35 14.54
CA ALA A 130 10.19 -0.30 14.79
C ALA A 130 9.76 -0.08 16.24
N ASN A 131 8.58 0.50 16.42
CA ASN A 131 7.90 0.71 17.69
C ASN A 131 6.68 -0.22 17.77
N ALA A 132 5.96 -0.17 18.89
CA ALA A 132 4.84 -1.09 19.15
C ALA A 132 3.66 -0.89 18.19
N ASP A 133 3.37 0.36 17.81
CA ASP A 133 2.18 0.81 17.06
C ASP A 133 2.50 1.50 15.72
N HIS A 134 3.78 1.78 15.47
CA HIS A 134 4.25 2.43 14.25
C HIS A 134 5.69 2.04 13.93
N VAL A 135 6.11 2.34 12.70
CA VAL A 135 7.51 2.30 12.28
C VAL A 135 7.98 3.68 11.84
N LEU A 136 9.29 3.93 11.90
CA LEU A 136 9.91 5.03 11.17
C LEU A 136 10.51 4.46 9.89
N MET A 137 10.21 5.10 8.77
CA MET A 137 10.67 4.68 7.46
C MET A 137 11.53 5.76 6.80
N ARG A 138 12.74 5.39 6.36
CA ARG A 138 13.60 6.23 5.53
C ARG A 138 13.16 6.10 4.07
N LEU A 139 12.83 7.22 3.43
CA LEU A 139 12.39 7.26 2.03
C LEU A 139 13.58 7.56 1.10
N LEU A 140 14.01 6.56 0.36
CA LEU A 140 15.17 6.62 -0.53
C LEU A 140 14.87 7.33 -1.86
N CYS A 141 13.59 7.47 -2.21
CA CYS A 141 13.14 8.13 -3.45
C CYS A 141 13.14 9.67 -3.37
N VAL A 142 13.32 10.23 -2.18
CA VAL A 142 13.26 11.67 -1.92
C VAL A 142 14.54 12.14 -1.25
N THR A 143 15.04 13.29 -1.65
CA THR A 143 16.17 13.98 -0.98
C THR A 143 15.82 15.44 -0.77
N LYS A 144 16.40 16.06 0.26
CA LYS A 144 16.19 17.50 0.53
C LYS A 144 16.61 18.36 -0.64
N LYS A 145 17.71 17.96 -1.29
CA LYS A 145 18.24 18.63 -2.49
C LYS A 145 17.20 18.63 -3.60
N ALA A 146 16.64 17.47 -3.96
CA ALA A 146 15.66 17.37 -5.04
C ALA A 146 14.39 18.20 -4.76
N MET A 147 13.96 18.26 -3.49
CA MET A 147 12.83 19.12 -3.12
C MET A 147 13.17 20.62 -3.22
N ARG A 148 14.39 21.00 -2.83
CA ARG A 148 14.88 22.39 -2.98
C ARG A 148 15.15 22.82 -4.41
N ASP A 149 15.41 21.89 -5.32
CA ASP A 149 15.49 22.16 -6.75
C ASP A 149 14.12 22.55 -7.34
N ILE A 150 13.01 22.16 -6.69
CA ILE A 150 11.63 22.53 -7.05
C ILE A 150 11.17 23.78 -6.31
N ASP A 151 11.43 23.84 -5.00
CA ASP A 151 11.09 24.95 -4.11
C ASP A 151 12.30 25.30 -3.22
N PRO A 152 13.06 26.38 -3.53
CA PRO A 152 14.30 26.73 -2.83
C PRO A 152 14.15 26.91 -1.32
N ASP A 153 12.96 27.30 -0.85
CA ASP A 153 12.67 27.54 0.57
C ASP A 153 12.16 26.27 1.28
N PHE A 154 12.11 25.14 0.58
CA PHE A 154 11.64 23.89 1.13
C PHE A 154 12.46 23.43 2.34
N ASP A 155 11.73 23.09 3.39
CA ASP A 155 12.20 22.34 4.54
C ASP A 155 11.26 21.17 4.84
N TRP A 156 11.76 20.21 5.61
CA TRP A 156 10.95 19.06 5.98
C TRP A 156 9.74 19.49 6.82
N PRO A 157 8.55 18.92 6.55
CA PRO A 157 7.37 19.20 7.35
C PRO A 157 7.55 18.68 8.78
N GLU A 158 6.70 19.14 9.69
CA GLU A 158 6.74 18.72 11.09
C GLU A 158 6.66 17.19 11.23
N GLY A 159 7.49 16.63 12.11
CA GLY A 159 7.57 15.19 12.36
C GLY A 159 8.44 14.41 11.37
N VAL A 160 9.00 15.06 10.35
CA VAL A 160 9.98 14.45 9.44
C VAL A 160 11.39 14.84 9.85
N THR A 161 12.25 13.83 10.03
CA THR A 161 13.68 14.04 10.28
C THR A 161 14.50 13.63 9.07
N GLU A 162 15.80 13.90 9.09
CA GLU A 162 16.71 13.49 8.00
C GLU A 162 17.77 12.52 8.52
N GLN A 163 18.05 11.49 7.73
CA GLN A 163 19.14 10.56 7.93
C GLN A 163 19.79 10.26 6.58
N ASP A 164 21.11 10.45 6.48
CA ASP A 164 21.89 10.20 5.25
C ASP A 164 21.35 10.95 4.01
N GLY A 165 20.81 12.16 4.18
CA GLY A 165 20.25 12.97 3.09
C GLY A 165 18.83 12.59 2.65
N HIS A 166 18.22 11.62 3.33
CA HIS A 166 16.87 11.11 3.06
C HIS A 166 15.92 11.40 4.23
N PRO A 167 14.64 11.71 3.96
CA PRO A 167 13.67 11.92 5.02
C PRO A 167 13.32 10.60 5.71
N VAL A 168 13.15 10.67 7.02
CA VAL A 168 12.64 9.62 7.90
C VAL A 168 11.26 10.06 8.39
N VAL A 169 10.25 9.26 8.08
CA VAL A 169 8.84 9.59 8.32
C VAL A 169 8.18 8.54 9.23
N PRO A 170 7.27 8.93 10.14
CA PRO A 170 6.48 7.98 10.90
C PRO A 170 5.37 7.37 10.04
N VAL A 171 5.15 6.06 10.19
CA VAL A 171 4.11 5.30 9.50
C VAL A 171 3.35 4.48 10.54
N ARG A 172 2.11 4.88 10.82
CA ARG A 172 1.25 4.28 11.86
C ARG A 172 0.49 3.06 11.33
N GLY A 173 0.09 2.17 12.24
CA GLY A 173 -0.69 0.97 11.90
C GLY A 173 0.14 -0.17 11.28
N LEU A 174 1.46 -0.05 11.33
CA LEU A 174 2.45 -1.03 10.89
C LEU A 174 3.50 -1.18 11.98
N THR A 175 3.96 -2.40 12.22
CA THR A 175 5.05 -2.69 13.14
C THR A 175 5.98 -3.76 12.55
N ALA A 176 7.14 -3.97 13.16
CA ALA A 176 8.10 -5.00 12.77
C ALA A 176 8.73 -5.61 14.02
N ARG A 177 7.91 -6.27 14.84
CA ARG A 177 8.36 -6.91 16.08
C ARG A 177 9.00 -8.26 15.79
N THR A 178 8.45 -8.97 14.81
CA THR A 178 8.98 -10.24 14.33
C THR A 178 10.05 -10.02 13.26
N ASN A 179 11.11 -10.85 13.30
CA ASN A 179 12.20 -10.83 12.32
C ASN A 179 12.81 -9.42 12.09
N ARG A 180 12.95 -8.65 13.18
CA ARG A 180 13.38 -7.24 13.15
C ARG A 180 14.70 -7.04 12.38
N ASP A 181 15.64 -7.95 12.53
CA ASP A 181 16.93 -7.90 11.83
C ASP A 181 16.79 -7.93 10.31
N PHE A 182 15.80 -8.64 9.75
CA PHE A 182 15.57 -8.65 8.31
C PHE A 182 15.20 -7.26 7.79
N PHE A 183 14.38 -6.51 8.53
CA PHE A 183 13.90 -5.20 8.13
C PHE A 183 14.91 -4.08 8.43
N MET A 184 15.75 -4.26 9.45
CA MET A 184 16.67 -3.24 9.95
C MET A 184 18.09 -3.38 9.37
N ARG A 185 18.38 -4.43 8.60
CA ARG A 185 19.63 -4.56 7.83
C ARG A 185 19.57 -3.63 6.62
N GLY A 186 19.93 -2.37 6.79
CA GLY A 186 19.98 -1.38 5.70
C GLY A 186 20.55 -0.03 6.10
#